data_AF-A0A673T591-F1
#
_entry.id   AF-A0A673T591-F1
#
_cell.length_a   1.000
_cell.length_b   1.000
_cell.length_c   1.000
_cell.angle_alpha   90.00
_cell.angle_beta   90.00
_cell.angle_gamma   90.00
#
_symmetry.space_group_name_H-M   'P 1'
#
loop_
_entity.id
_entity.type
_entity.pdbx_description
1 polymer ?
#
loop_
_entity_poly.entity_id
_entity_poly.type
_entity_poly.pdbx_seq_one_letter_code
_entity_poly.pdbx_strand_id
1 'polypeptide(L)'
;MLGSPCLLWFLAVTLSLVPRAQSLGPQDLKEEKEDETPRPPSHPVPCDYDHCRHLQVPCKELQRAGPTACLCPGLSSPAQPPDPPRLGEVHVVAEDGSAVVHWCAPLSPVHQYWLLLWEGNGAPQKGSPLNSTVRRAELKGLKPGGAYIVCVVAANGAGESSVPPAGGEGLEEVGGPALGPCRRVAVPPRPQTLVHVAIGVGTALALLSCSALVWHFCLRERWGCPRRAASRPTEGL
;
A
#
# COMPACT_ATOMS: atom_id res chain seq x y z
N MET A 1 21.61 50.87 -16.81
CA MET A 1 22.59 51.70 -17.55
C MET A 1 23.81 50.85 -17.88
N LEU A 2 24.06 50.67 -19.19
CA LEU A 2 25.25 50.18 -19.93
C LEU A 2 26.00 48.93 -19.39
N GLY A 3 26.21 47.80 -20.08
CA GLY A 3 26.17 47.47 -21.51
C GLY A 3 27.56 47.41 -22.16
N SER A 4 28.24 46.22 -22.11
CA SER A 4 29.21 45.57 -23.07
C SER A 4 30.39 46.40 -23.66
N PRO A 5 31.48 45.86 -24.30
CA PRO A 5 31.72 44.49 -24.82
C PRO A 5 33.21 43.98 -24.85
N CYS A 6 33.38 42.73 -25.36
CA CYS A 6 34.42 42.20 -26.29
C CYS A 6 35.93 42.30 -25.96
N LEU A 7 36.65 41.17 -25.75
CA LEU A 7 37.28 40.24 -26.72
C LEU A 7 38.69 40.65 -27.21
N LEU A 8 39.54 39.63 -27.49
CA LEU A 8 40.88 39.60 -28.15
C LEU A 8 42.05 39.40 -27.13
N TRP A 9 42.59 38.20 -26.85
CA TRP A 9 43.17 37.11 -27.67
C TRP A 9 44.51 37.47 -28.33
N PHE A 10 45.63 37.08 -27.70
CA PHE A 10 46.96 36.76 -28.28
C PHE A 10 47.69 35.90 -27.23
N LEU A 11 47.92 34.58 -27.41
CA LEU A 11 49.02 33.93 -28.18
C LEU A 11 50.40 34.46 -27.74
N ALA A 12 51.46 33.70 -27.45
CA ALA A 12 51.76 32.28 -27.58
C ALA A 12 53.16 32.04 -26.95
N VAL A 13 53.42 30.79 -26.56
CA VAL A 13 54.71 30.07 -26.64
C VAL A 13 55.90 30.58 -25.83
N THR A 14 56.25 29.80 -24.81
CA THR A 14 57.64 29.63 -24.35
C THR A 14 58.02 28.14 -24.39
N LEU A 15 58.75 27.75 -25.43
CA LEU A 15 59.56 26.54 -25.58
C LEU A 15 61.01 27.06 -25.59
N SER A 16 62.06 26.51 -24.99
CA SER A 16 62.38 25.32 -24.20
C SER A 16 63.77 25.55 -23.61
N LEU A 17 64.25 24.72 -22.68
CA LEU A 17 65.54 23.99 -22.76
C LEU A 17 65.97 23.47 -21.37
N VAL A 18 65.69 22.20 -21.08
CA VAL A 18 66.55 21.37 -20.20
C VAL A 18 66.67 19.98 -20.86
N PRO A 19 67.85 19.35 -20.89
CA PRO A 19 68.23 18.37 -21.91
C PRO A 19 67.75 16.94 -21.66
N ARG A 20 67.60 16.20 -22.76
CA ARG A 20 67.32 14.76 -22.83
C ARG A 20 68.61 14.00 -23.17
N ALA A 21 68.95 12.96 -22.39
CA ALA A 21 69.48 11.64 -22.81
C ALA A 21 69.95 10.87 -21.54
N GLN A 22 69.29 9.80 -21.07
CA GLN A 22 69.15 8.41 -21.56
C GLN A 22 70.05 7.44 -20.76
N SER A 23 69.45 6.44 -20.08
CA SER A 23 70.03 5.08 -20.00
C SER A 23 69.02 4.06 -19.43
N LEU A 24 68.57 3.17 -20.31
CA LEU A 24 68.28 1.73 -20.19
C LEU A 24 68.01 1.09 -18.80
N GLY A 25 66.87 0.40 -18.72
CA GLY A 25 66.57 -0.64 -17.71
C GLY A 25 65.12 -1.17 -17.82
N PRO A 26 64.88 -2.39 -18.33
CA PRO A 26 63.54 -2.91 -18.61
C PRO A 26 63.02 -3.78 -17.45
N GLN A 27 61.76 -3.59 -17.05
CA GLN A 27 60.81 -4.67 -16.84
C GLN A 27 59.39 -4.12 -17.04
N ASP A 28 58.81 -4.59 -18.13
CA ASP A 28 57.43 -4.51 -18.55
C ASP A 28 56.56 -5.15 -17.43
N LEU A 29 56.10 -4.35 -16.46
CA LEU A 29 54.94 -4.75 -15.66
C LEU A 29 53.73 -4.68 -16.59
N LYS A 30 53.52 -5.77 -17.31
CA LYS A 30 52.19 -6.10 -17.81
C LYS A 30 51.28 -6.10 -16.60
N GLU A 31 50.45 -5.08 -16.49
CA GLU A 31 49.17 -5.19 -15.81
C GLU A 31 48.40 -6.27 -16.57
N GLU A 32 48.61 -7.53 -16.20
CA GLU A 32 47.68 -8.60 -16.51
C GLU A 32 46.40 -8.23 -15.81
N LYS A 33 45.51 -7.57 -16.56
CA LYS A 33 44.10 -7.49 -16.24
C LYS A 33 43.62 -8.93 -16.19
N GLU A 34 43.67 -9.48 -14.99
CA GLU A 34 43.09 -10.76 -14.64
C GLU A 34 41.60 -10.64 -15.01
N ASP A 35 41.24 -11.20 -16.15
CA ASP A 35 39.87 -11.49 -16.50
C ASP A 35 39.44 -12.58 -15.52
N GLU A 36 39.09 -12.15 -14.30
CA GLU A 36 38.50 -13.00 -13.29
C GLU A 36 37.14 -13.44 -13.81
N THR A 37 37.16 -14.44 -14.68
CA THR A 37 36.00 -15.25 -15.01
C THR A 37 35.46 -15.76 -13.67
N PRO A 38 34.26 -15.34 -13.24
CA PRO A 38 33.72 -15.77 -11.96
C PRO A 38 33.67 -17.29 -11.95
N ARG A 39 34.38 -17.93 -11.02
CA ARG A 39 34.28 -19.38 -10.82
C ARG A 39 32.80 -19.72 -10.66
N PRO A 40 32.26 -20.72 -11.39
CA PRO A 40 30.87 -21.10 -11.23
C PRO A 40 30.63 -21.49 -9.77
N PRO A 41 29.56 -21.00 -9.12
CA PRO A 41 29.27 -21.34 -7.74
C PRO A 41 29.18 -22.86 -7.60
N SER A 42 29.99 -23.41 -6.70
CA SER A 42 30.06 -24.85 -6.37
C SER A 42 28.80 -25.38 -5.66
N HIS A 43 27.80 -24.52 -5.45
CA HIS A 43 26.55 -24.84 -4.78
C HIS A 43 25.36 -24.44 -5.67
N PRO A 44 24.27 -25.21 -5.67
CA PRO A 44 23.09 -24.86 -6.42
C PRO A 44 22.49 -23.55 -5.86
N VAL A 45 22.51 -22.49 -6.68
CA VAL A 45 21.93 -21.19 -6.33
C VAL A 45 20.42 -21.24 -6.59
N PRO A 46 19.57 -20.76 -5.67
CA PRO A 46 18.15 -20.60 -5.92
C PRO A 46 17.89 -19.63 -7.08
N CYS A 47 16.88 -19.89 -7.90
CA CYS A 47 16.43 -18.91 -8.89
C CYS A 47 15.89 -17.65 -8.19
N ASP A 48 16.03 -16.49 -8.82
CA ASP A 48 15.40 -15.22 -8.37
C ASP A 48 13.88 -15.27 -8.57
N TYR A 49 13.21 -16.13 -7.79
CA TYR A 49 11.78 -16.32 -7.78
C TYR A 49 11.19 -15.86 -6.45
N ASP A 50 10.41 -14.78 -6.48
CA ASP A 50 9.71 -14.25 -5.33
C ASP A 50 8.23 -14.66 -5.41
N HIS A 51 7.79 -15.42 -4.40
CA HIS A 51 6.43 -15.90 -4.28
C HIS A 51 5.39 -14.78 -4.27
N CYS A 52 5.76 -13.59 -3.80
CA CYS A 52 4.87 -12.46 -3.59
C CYS A 52 4.91 -11.47 -4.78
N ARG A 53 5.80 -11.65 -5.76
CA ARG A 53 5.98 -10.69 -6.86
C ARG A 53 4.88 -10.83 -7.92
N HIS A 54 4.18 -9.73 -8.17
CA HIS A 54 3.12 -9.66 -9.16
C HIS A 54 3.66 -9.69 -10.60
N LEU A 55 3.03 -10.51 -11.45
CA LEU A 55 3.38 -10.70 -12.87
C LEU A 55 4.83 -11.14 -13.09
N GLN A 56 5.38 -11.88 -12.12
CA GLN A 56 6.68 -12.50 -12.27
C GLN A 56 6.61 -13.69 -13.25
N VAL A 57 7.67 -13.83 -14.04
CA VAL A 57 7.93 -15.00 -14.90
C VAL A 57 7.99 -16.28 -14.04
N PRO A 58 7.30 -17.37 -14.43
CA PRO A 58 7.33 -18.63 -13.68
C PRO A 58 8.75 -19.15 -13.45
N CYS A 59 9.03 -19.71 -12.27
CA CYS A 59 10.39 -20.17 -11.93
C CYS A 59 10.98 -21.15 -12.96
N LYS A 60 10.15 -22.04 -13.52
CA LYS A 60 10.58 -23.01 -14.55
C LYS A 60 11.12 -22.31 -15.81
N GLU A 61 10.60 -21.15 -16.15
CA GLU A 61 11.08 -20.33 -17.27
C GLU A 61 12.38 -19.60 -16.89
N LEU A 62 12.47 -19.07 -15.66
CA LEU A 62 13.71 -18.49 -15.13
C LEU A 62 14.87 -19.51 -15.12
N GLN A 63 14.60 -20.75 -14.72
CA GLN A 63 15.57 -21.83 -14.74
C GLN A 63 16.06 -22.18 -16.16
N ARG A 64 15.21 -22.02 -17.17
CA ARG A 64 15.53 -22.33 -18.58
C ARG A 64 16.23 -21.19 -19.31
N ALA A 65 15.85 -19.95 -19.00
CA ALA A 65 16.34 -18.76 -19.70
C ALA A 65 17.53 -18.09 -19.00
N GLY A 66 17.80 -18.45 -17.74
CA GLY A 66 18.84 -17.82 -16.93
C GLY A 66 20.27 -18.08 -17.46
N PRO A 67 21.19 -17.14 -17.26
CA PRO A 67 22.60 -17.30 -17.67
C PRO A 67 23.35 -18.34 -16.82
N THR A 68 22.87 -18.59 -15.60
CA THR A 68 23.43 -19.56 -14.66
C THR A 68 22.36 -20.59 -14.31
N ALA A 69 22.72 -21.86 -14.25
CA ALA A 69 21.83 -22.91 -13.76
C ALA A 69 21.41 -22.61 -12.31
N CYS A 70 20.10 -22.52 -12.08
CA CYS A 70 19.52 -22.26 -10.77
C CYS A 70 18.49 -23.33 -10.39
N LEU A 71 18.18 -23.44 -9.11
CA LEU A 71 17.14 -24.34 -8.60
C LEU A 71 15.87 -23.59 -8.25
N CYS A 72 14.74 -24.11 -8.72
CA CYS A 72 13.43 -23.65 -8.28
C CYS A 72 13.03 -24.30 -6.95
N PRO A 73 12.20 -23.62 -6.15
CA PRO A 73 11.58 -24.24 -4.97
C PRO A 73 10.88 -25.54 -5.35
N GLY A 74 10.96 -26.54 -4.47
CA GLY A 74 10.19 -27.77 -4.61
C GLY A 74 8.70 -27.46 -4.58
N LEU A 75 7.96 -27.98 -5.56
CA LEU A 75 6.51 -27.88 -5.62
C LEU A 75 5.88 -29.20 -5.18
N SER A 76 4.70 -29.10 -4.54
CA SER A 76 3.84 -30.25 -4.33
C SER A 76 3.40 -30.90 -5.65
N SER A 77 2.81 -32.09 -5.55
CA SER A 77 2.37 -32.84 -6.73
C SER A 77 1.25 -32.09 -7.47
N PRO A 78 1.28 -32.02 -8.82
CA PRO A 78 0.17 -31.46 -9.61
C PRO A 78 -1.11 -32.30 -9.54
N ALA A 79 -1.03 -33.53 -9.01
CA ALA A 79 -2.18 -34.40 -8.77
C ALA A 79 -2.90 -34.10 -7.44
N GLN A 80 -2.43 -33.12 -6.66
CA GLN A 80 -3.04 -32.69 -5.41
C GLN A 80 -3.49 -31.22 -5.54
N PRO A 81 -4.60 -30.85 -4.87
CA PRO A 81 -5.00 -29.45 -4.79
C PRO A 81 -3.86 -28.57 -4.23
N PRO A 82 -3.74 -27.31 -4.65
CA PRO A 82 -2.71 -26.42 -4.14
C PRO A 82 -2.86 -26.15 -2.65
N ASP A 83 -1.73 -25.90 -1.98
CA ASP A 83 -1.75 -25.32 -0.64
C ASP A 83 -2.38 -23.91 -0.68
N PRO A 84 -2.98 -23.44 0.44
CA PRO A 84 -3.56 -22.11 0.49
C PRO A 84 -2.52 -21.00 0.25
N PRO A 85 -2.84 -19.99 -0.58
CA PRO A 85 -2.01 -18.80 -0.71
C PRO A 85 -1.85 -18.06 0.62
N ARG A 86 -0.77 -17.30 0.76
CA ARG A 86 -0.60 -16.42 1.94
C ARG A 86 -1.07 -15.03 1.58
N LEU A 87 -2.17 -14.59 2.18
CA LEU A 87 -2.70 -13.26 1.96
C LEU A 87 -1.89 -12.24 2.77
N GLY A 88 -1.37 -11.23 2.07
CA GLY A 88 -0.62 -10.13 2.65
C GLY A 88 -1.54 -9.01 3.14
N GLU A 89 -1.05 -7.78 3.08
CA GLU A 89 -1.83 -6.60 3.41
C GLU A 89 -2.94 -6.35 2.37
N VAL A 90 -4.09 -5.87 2.86
CA VAL A 90 -5.20 -5.40 2.01
C VAL A 90 -5.33 -3.90 2.23
N HIS A 91 -5.08 -3.13 1.17
CA HIS A 91 -5.16 -1.67 1.22
C HIS A 91 -6.54 -1.22 0.77
N VAL A 92 -7.30 -0.59 1.66
CA VAL A 92 -8.66 -0.11 1.36
C VAL A 92 -8.61 1.33 0.90
N VAL A 93 -9.28 1.62 -0.22
CA VAL A 93 -9.50 2.97 -0.75
C VAL A 93 -10.98 3.30 -0.55
N ALA A 94 -11.29 3.92 0.60
CA ALA A 94 -12.67 4.15 1.04
C ALA A 94 -13.46 5.09 0.12
N GLU A 95 -12.78 6.04 -0.53
CA GLU A 95 -13.40 7.01 -1.44
C GLU A 95 -13.99 6.31 -2.67
N ASP A 96 -13.22 5.39 -3.25
CA ASP A 96 -13.59 4.60 -4.43
C ASP A 96 -14.45 3.38 -4.09
N GLY A 97 -14.56 3.02 -2.80
CA GLY A 97 -15.18 1.77 -2.39
C GLY A 97 -14.44 0.57 -2.97
N SER A 98 -13.10 0.63 -2.98
CA SER A 98 -12.24 -0.42 -3.53
C SER A 98 -11.19 -0.88 -2.53
N ALA A 99 -10.56 -2.02 -2.80
CA ALA A 99 -9.42 -2.49 -2.03
C ALA A 99 -8.42 -3.21 -2.93
N VAL A 100 -7.14 -3.01 -2.68
CA VAL A 100 -6.05 -3.72 -3.36
C VAL A 100 -5.58 -4.86 -2.47
N VAL A 101 -5.72 -6.07 -2.97
CA VAL A 101 -5.40 -7.32 -2.28
C VAL A 101 -4.07 -7.84 -2.82
N HIS A 102 -3.15 -8.19 -1.93
CA HIS A 102 -1.85 -8.76 -2.30
C HIS A 102 -1.64 -10.13 -1.64
N TRP A 103 -1.01 -11.09 -2.34
CA TRP A 103 -0.74 -12.42 -1.78
C TRP A 103 0.57 -13.02 -2.30
N CYS A 104 1.02 -14.07 -1.64
CA CYS A 104 2.16 -14.89 -2.06
C CYS A 104 1.69 -16.27 -2.54
N ALA A 105 2.38 -16.80 -3.55
CA ALA A 105 2.14 -18.13 -4.10
C ALA A 105 2.42 -19.23 -3.06
N PRO A 106 1.60 -20.30 -3.04
CA PRO A 106 1.97 -21.53 -2.34
C PRO A 106 3.15 -22.24 -3.03
N LEU A 107 3.75 -23.22 -2.35
CA LEU A 107 4.72 -24.15 -2.91
C LEU A 107 4.00 -25.30 -3.65
N SER A 108 3.08 -24.94 -4.53
CA SER A 108 2.24 -25.88 -5.28
C SER A 108 2.09 -25.43 -6.73
N PRO A 109 1.85 -26.34 -7.68
CA PRO A 109 1.49 -25.96 -9.04
C PRO A 109 0.14 -25.24 -9.03
N VAL A 110 0.08 -24.02 -9.58
CA VAL A 110 -1.15 -23.22 -9.69
C VAL A 110 -1.37 -22.81 -11.13
N HIS A 111 -2.60 -23.00 -11.62
CA HIS A 111 -3.02 -22.55 -12.94
C HIS A 111 -3.73 -21.20 -12.88
N GLN A 112 -4.54 -20.99 -11.84
CA GLN A 112 -5.31 -19.77 -11.67
C GLN A 112 -5.58 -19.46 -10.20
N TYR A 113 -5.93 -18.20 -9.95
CA TYR A 113 -6.44 -17.72 -8.66
C TYR A 113 -7.82 -17.12 -8.84
N TRP A 114 -8.55 -16.97 -7.74
CA TRP A 114 -9.67 -16.02 -7.64
C TRP A 114 -9.81 -15.54 -6.21
N LEU A 115 -10.58 -14.47 -6.05
CA LEU A 115 -10.93 -13.93 -4.75
C LEU A 115 -12.32 -14.41 -4.34
N LEU A 116 -12.47 -14.75 -3.07
CA LEU A 116 -13.78 -14.90 -2.42
C LEU A 116 -14.01 -13.72 -1.49
N LEU A 117 -15.17 -13.10 -1.60
CA LEU A 117 -15.58 -11.96 -0.78
C LEU A 117 -16.84 -12.31 0.00
N TRP A 118 -16.74 -12.37 1.32
CA TRP A 118 -17.87 -12.51 2.22
C TRP A 118 -18.29 -11.15 2.76
N GLU A 119 -19.58 -10.83 2.70
CA GLU A 119 -20.18 -9.67 3.37
C GLU A 119 -21.01 -10.18 4.56
N GLY A 120 -20.54 -9.92 5.79
CA GLY A 120 -21.16 -10.48 6.99
C GLY A 120 -21.22 -12.01 6.96
N ASN A 121 -22.40 -12.58 7.21
CA ASN A 121 -22.66 -14.03 7.19
C ASN A 121 -23.39 -14.50 5.92
N GLY A 122 -23.40 -13.68 4.86
CA GLY A 122 -24.01 -14.02 3.58
C GLY A 122 -23.18 -15.02 2.77
N ALA A 123 -23.68 -15.45 1.60
CA ALA A 123 -22.91 -16.31 0.71
C ALA A 123 -21.70 -15.56 0.10
N PRO A 124 -20.56 -16.25 -0.14
CA PRO A 124 -19.39 -15.62 -0.73
C PRO A 124 -19.61 -15.29 -2.20
N GLN A 125 -19.14 -14.12 -2.60
CA GLN A 125 -19.02 -13.76 -4.00
C GLN A 125 -17.67 -14.23 -4.55
N LYS A 126 -17.71 -15.02 -5.64
CA LYS A 126 -16.51 -15.48 -6.34
C LYS A 126 -16.15 -14.49 -7.45
N GLY A 127 -14.92 -13.97 -7.39
CA GLY A 127 -14.38 -13.09 -8.42
C GLY A 127 -14.04 -13.83 -9.71
N SER A 128 -13.71 -13.06 -10.75
CA SER A 128 -13.20 -13.60 -12.01
C SER A 128 -11.87 -14.35 -11.80
N PRO A 129 -11.59 -15.39 -12.61
CA PRO A 129 -10.31 -16.08 -12.57
C PRO A 129 -9.16 -15.12 -12.95
N LEU A 130 -8.02 -15.32 -12.29
CA LEU A 130 -6.78 -14.58 -12.44
C LEU A 130 -5.66 -15.55 -12.83
N ASN A 131 -4.75 -15.11 -13.69
CA ASN A 131 -3.64 -15.95 -14.15
C ASN A 131 -2.69 -16.33 -13.00
N SER A 132 -1.94 -17.42 -13.18
CA SER A 132 -1.00 -17.96 -12.18
C SER A 132 0.13 -17.00 -11.75
N THR A 133 0.44 -16.00 -12.58
CA THR A 133 1.46 -14.97 -12.32
C THR A 133 0.93 -13.80 -11.49
N VAL A 134 -0.38 -13.71 -11.27
CA VAL A 134 -1.01 -12.61 -10.53
C VAL A 134 -0.80 -12.79 -9.03
N ARG A 135 -0.31 -11.74 -8.37
CA ARG A 135 -0.17 -11.61 -6.91
C ARG A 135 -0.88 -10.39 -6.30
N ARG A 136 -1.61 -9.66 -7.14
CA ARG A 136 -2.28 -8.41 -6.78
C ARG A 136 -3.56 -8.27 -7.59
N ALA A 137 -4.66 -7.93 -6.95
CA ALA A 137 -5.93 -7.65 -7.62
C ALA A 137 -6.73 -6.58 -6.88
N GLU A 138 -7.54 -5.84 -7.63
CA GLU A 138 -8.44 -4.82 -7.09
C GLU A 138 -9.85 -5.41 -6.91
N LEU A 139 -10.39 -5.24 -5.71
CA LEU A 139 -11.80 -5.43 -5.40
C LEU A 139 -12.53 -4.10 -5.55
N LYS A 140 -13.71 -4.12 -6.17
CA LYS A 140 -14.54 -2.92 -6.38
C LYS A 140 -15.94 -3.13 -5.81
N GLY A 141 -16.66 -2.02 -5.61
CA GLY A 141 -18.05 -2.05 -5.16
C GLY A 141 -18.22 -2.39 -3.68
N LEU A 142 -17.19 -2.13 -2.86
CA LEU A 142 -17.27 -2.27 -1.41
C LEU A 142 -18.13 -1.13 -0.84
N LYS A 143 -19.01 -1.47 0.10
CA LYS A 143 -19.91 -0.49 0.72
C LYS A 143 -19.17 0.30 1.80
N PRO A 144 -19.35 1.64 1.87
CA PRO A 144 -18.85 2.44 2.98
C PRO A 144 -19.39 1.91 4.31
N GLY A 145 -18.52 1.77 5.32
CA GLY A 145 -18.87 1.18 6.61
C GLY A 145 -19.04 -0.34 6.60
N GLY A 146 -18.83 -1.02 5.45
CA GLY A 146 -18.98 -2.45 5.31
C GLY A 146 -17.83 -3.25 5.95
N ALA A 147 -18.15 -4.45 6.44
CA ALA A 147 -17.19 -5.41 6.96
C ALA A 147 -17.18 -6.67 6.10
N TYR A 148 -15.99 -7.06 5.65
CA TYR A 148 -15.78 -8.12 4.68
C TYR A 148 -14.74 -9.13 5.15
N ILE A 149 -14.83 -10.36 4.66
CA ILE A 149 -13.74 -11.34 4.69
C ILE A 149 -13.31 -11.58 3.26
N VAL A 150 -12.04 -11.27 2.96
CA VAL A 150 -11.42 -11.51 1.66
C VAL A 150 -10.55 -12.73 1.76
N CYS A 151 -10.72 -13.69 0.85
CA CYS A 151 -9.85 -14.86 0.75
C CYS A 151 -9.29 -15.00 -0.66
N VAL A 152 -8.06 -15.47 -0.76
CA VAL A 152 -7.43 -15.86 -2.03
C VAL A 152 -7.45 -17.37 -2.14
N VAL A 153 -7.90 -17.88 -3.29
CA VAL A 153 -7.93 -19.31 -3.57
C VAL A 153 -7.01 -19.59 -4.74
N ALA A 154 -6.16 -20.61 -4.60
CA ALA A 154 -5.36 -21.15 -5.69
C ALA A 154 -6.06 -22.38 -6.27
N ALA A 155 -5.91 -22.61 -7.57
CA ALA A 155 -6.43 -23.82 -8.20
C ALA A 155 -5.52 -24.36 -9.29
N ASN A 156 -5.53 -25.68 -9.42
CA ASN A 156 -4.86 -26.45 -10.46
C ASN A 156 -5.81 -27.53 -11.00
N GLY A 157 -5.27 -28.47 -11.79
CA GLY A 157 -6.07 -29.56 -12.37
C GLY A 157 -6.65 -30.55 -11.35
N ALA A 158 -6.12 -30.59 -10.12
CA ALA A 158 -6.58 -31.48 -9.06
C ALA A 158 -7.64 -30.85 -8.15
N GLY A 159 -7.76 -29.51 -8.13
CA GLY A 159 -8.81 -28.83 -7.37
C GLY A 159 -8.44 -27.43 -6.89
N GLU A 160 -9.23 -26.95 -5.93
CA GLU A 160 -9.09 -25.65 -5.27
C GLU A 160 -8.41 -25.80 -3.91
N SER A 161 -7.61 -24.82 -3.50
CA SER A 161 -7.01 -24.76 -2.17
C SER A 161 -8.09 -24.57 -1.11
N SER A 162 -7.86 -25.10 0.10
CA SER A 162 -8.80 -24.91 1.21
C SER A 162 -8.88 -23.45 1.67
N VAL A 163 -10.08 -23.06 2.13
CA VAL A 163 -10.37 -21.76 2.71
C VAL A 163 -11.03 -22.02 4.07
N PRO A 164 -10.60 -21.36 5.16
CA PRO A 164 -11.24 -21.53 6.46
C PRO A 164 -12.73 -21.15 6.39
N PRO A 165 -13.61 -21.85 7.14
CA PRO A 165 -15.02 -21.55 7.17
C PRO A 165 -15.26 -20.12 7.69
N ALA A 166 -16.19 -19.41 7.05
CA ALA A 166 -16.60 -18.07 7.47
C ALA A 166 -17.11 -18.13 8.92
N GLY A 167 -16.42 -17.45 9.83
CA GLY A 167 -16.81 -17.38 11.24
C GLY A 167 -16.06 -18.33 12.19
N GLY A 168 -15.05 -19.06 11.73
CA GLY A 168 -14.16 -19.78 12.65
C GLY A 168 -13.34 -18.81 13.50
N GLU A 169 -13.61 -18.76 14.80
CA GLU A 169 -12.71 -18.25 15.84
C GLU A 169 -11.48 -19.16 15.89
N GLY A 170 -10.57 -18.94 14.95
CA GLY A 170 -9.26 -19.61 14.87
C GLY A 170 -8.13 -18.59 14.80
N LEU A 171 -8.31 -17.45 15.48
CA LEU A 171 -7.30 -16.41 15.63
C LEU A 171 -6.98 -16.24 17.13
N GLU A 172 -6.76 -17.37 17.81
CA GLU A 172 -5.84 -17.38 18.94
C GLU A 172 -4.64 -18.22 18.52
N GLU A 173 -3.61 -17.53 18.04
CA GLU A 173 -2.33 -18.12 17.70
C GLU A 173 -1.29 -17.61 18.71
N VAL A 174 -0.79 -18.53 19.53
CA VAL A 174 0.46 -18.34 20.24
C VAL A 174 1.57 -18.37 19.19
N GLY A 175 2.04 -17.19 18.78
CA GLY A 175 3.32 -17.00 18.09
C GLY A 175 3.26 -16.55 16.62
N GLY A 176 3.13 -15.24 16.40
CA GLY A 176 3.29 -14.57 15.09
C GLY A 176 1.98 -14.41 14.31
N PRO A 177 1.92 -13.50 13.31
CA PRO A 177 0.72 -13.41 12.46
C PRO A 177 0.77 -14.53 11.42
N ALA A 178 0.00 -15.62 11.58
CA ALA A 178 -0.22 -16.54 10.47
C ALA A 178 -0.84 -15.79 9.29
N LEU A 179 -0.05 -15.62 8.23
CA LEU A 179 -0.50 -15.13 6.93
C LEU A 179 -1.30 -16.24 6.24
N GLY A 180 -2.53 -16.48 6.71
CA GLY A 180 -3.47 -17.40 6.10
C GLY A 180 -4.02 -16.90 4.75
N PRO A 181 -4.90 -17.67 4.09
CA PRO A 181 -5.48 -17.28 2.80
C PRO A 181 -6.53 -16.18 2.91
N CYS A 182 -6.96 -15.81 4.13
CA CYS A 182 -8.06 -14.90 4.39
C CYS A 182 -7.71 -13.75 5.33
N ARG A 183 -8.36 -12.59 5.13
CA ARG A 183 -8.24 -11.40 5.97
C ARG A 183 -9.60 -10.75 6.16
N ARG A 184 -9.90 -10.32 7.39
CA ARG A 184 -11.02 -9.41 7.66
C ARG A 184 -10.64 -8.00 7.26
N VAL A 185 -11.55 -7.30 6.58
CA VAL A 185 -11.34 -5.96 6.05
C VAL A 185 -12.57 -5.12 6.38
N ALA A 186 -12.37 -3.96 6.97
CA ALA A 186 -13.44 -2.99 7.23
C ALA A 186 -13.23 -1.76 6.35
N VAL A 187 -14.29 -1.32 5.67
CA VAL A 187 -14.26 -0.12 4.85
C VAL A 187 -14.71 1.06 5.70
N PRO A 188 -13.87 2.10 5.89
CA PRO A 188 -14.28 3.31 6.58
C PRO A 188 -15.53 3.95 5.95
N PRO A 189 -16.36 4.65 6.73
CA PRO A 189 -17.42 5.49 6.17
C PRO A 189 -16.79 6.59 5.29
N ARG A 190 -17.55 7.09 4.31
CA ARG A 190 -17.04 8.13 3.40
C ARG A 190 -16.72 9.41 4.19
N PRO A 191 -15.50 9.98 4.07
CA PRO A 191 -15.11 11.16 4.85
C PRO A 191 -16.02 12.35 4.59
N GLN A 192 -16.49 12.52 3.35
CA GLN A 192 -17.44 13.57 2.99
C GLN A 192 -18.72 13.51 3.82
N THR A 193 -19.30 12.32 4.04
CA THR A 193 -20.53 12.20 4.84
C THR A 193 -20.32 12.65 6.29
N LEU A 194 -19.17 12.34 6.87
CA LEU A 194 -18.82 12.79 8.23
C LEU A 194 -18.67 14.31 8.30
N VAL A 195 -18.06 14.93 7.28
CA VAL A 195 -17.93 16.40 7.20
C VAL A 195 -19.31 17.06 7.12
N HIS A 196 -20.21 16.57 6.29
CA HIS A 196 -21.57 17.13 6.18
C HIS A 196 -22.36 16.99 7.49
N VAL A 197 -22.23 15.85 8.17
CA VAL A 197 -22.85 15.65 9.49
C VAL A 197 -22.26 16.62 10.53
N ALA A 198 -20.94 16.78 10.57
CA ALA A 198 -20.28 17.71 11.49
C ALA A 198 -20.71 19.17 11.25
N ILE A 199 -20.80 19.60 9.99
CA ILE A 199 -21.31 20.93 9.62
C ILE A 199 -22.79 21.08 10.02
N GLY A 200 -23.62 20.07 9.75
CA GLY A 200 -25.04 20.09 10.13
C GLY A 200 -25.24 20.19 11.64
N VAL A 201 -24.49 19.41 12.42
CA VAL A 201 -24.51 19.47 13.89
C VAL A 201 -24.01 20.83 14.38
N GLY A 202 -22.91 21.34 13.82
CA GLY A 202 -22.36 22.65 14.17
C GLY A 202 -23.34 23.80 13.92
N THR A 203 -24.00 23.79 12.76
CA THR A 203 -25.01 24.80 12.41
C THR A 203 -26.26 24.71 13.30
N ALA A 204 -26.75 23.51 13.61
CA ALA A 204 -27.86 23.31 14.52
C ALA A 204 -27.55 23.84 15.94
N LEU A 205 -26.37 23.53 16.48
CA LEU A 205 -25.93 24.03 17.79
C LEU A 205 -25.79 25.55 17.81
N ALA A 206 -25.26 26.15 16.74
CA ALA A 206 -25.18 27.61 16.61
C ALA A 206 -26.57 28.25 16.62
N LEU A 207 -27.53 27.73 15.85
CA LEU A 207 -28.90 28.23 15.81
C LEU A 207 -29.63 28.09 17.15
N LEU A 208 -29.43 26.96 17.85
CA LEU A 208 -29.96 26.76 19.21
C LEU A 208 -29.37 27.78 20.19
N SER A 209 -28.07 28.03 20.12
CA SER A 209 -27.42 29.04 20.97
C SER A 209 -27.95 30.45 20.69
N CYS A 210 -28.08 30.84 19.42
CA CYS A 210 -28.63 32.14 19.02
C CYS A 210 -30.08 32.32 19.48
N SER A 211 -30.93 31.30 19.29
CA SER A 211 -32.32 31.35 19.72
C SER A 211 -32.46 31.44 21.25
N ALA A 212 -31.63 30.72 22.01
CA ALA A 212 -31.57 30.83 23.47
C ALA A 212 -31.13 32.23 23.93
N LEU A 213 -30.13 32.83 23.28
CA LEU A 213 -29.68 34.19 23.56
C LEU A 213 -30.80 35.21 23.28
N VAL A 214 -31.43 35.15 22.10
CA VAL A 214 -32.56 36.02 21.74
C VAL A 214 -33.71 35.86 22.74
N TRP A 215 -34.09 34.64 23.08
CA TRP A 215 -35.11 34.35 24.08
C TRP A 215 -34.77 34.97 25.44
N HIS A 216 -33.53 34.82 25.92
CA HIS A 216 -33.07 35.40 27.17
C HIS A 216 -33.14 36.94 27.14
N PHE A 217 -32.70 37.59 26.06
CA PHE A 217 -32.81 39.05 25.91
C PHE A 217 -34.28 39.51 25.85
N CYS A 218 -35.14 38.82 25.09
CA CYS A 218 -36.58 39.12 25.03
C CYS A 218 -37.27 38.97 26.39
N LEU A 219 -36.94 37.93 27.16
CA LEU A 219 -37.45 37.77 28.52
C LEU A 219 -36.93 38.86 29.44
N ARG A 220 -35.65 39.21 29.35
CA ARG A 220 -35.07 40.29 30.17
C ARG A 220 -35.74 41.64 29.89
N GLU A 221 -36.06 41.97 28.64
CA GLU A 221 -36.78 43.21 28.31
C GLU A 221 -38.24 43.17 28.79
N ARG A 222 -38.92 42.03 28.66
CA ARG A 222 -40.32 41.90 29.13
C ARG A 222 -40.44 41.91 30.66
N TRP A 223 -39.41 41.48 31.39
CA TRP A 223 -39.46 41.26 32.85
C TRP A 223 -38.54 42.19 33.66
N GLY A 224 -37.65 42.96 33.03
CA GLY A 224 -36.85 44.01 33.68
C GLY A 224 -37.32 45.40 33.21
N CYS A 225 -37.78 46.34 34.04
CA CYS A 225 -37.61 46.51 35.49
C CYS A 225 -38.97 46.72 36.20
N PRO A 226 -39.15 46.26 37.46
CA PRO A 226 -40.13 46.88 38.34
C PRO A 226 -39.74 48.35 38.49
N ARG A 227 -40.59 49.28 38.01
CA ARG A 227 -40.44 50.71 38.28
C ARG A 227 -40.26 50.85 39.80
N ARG A 228 -39.11 51.35 40.26
CA ARG A 228 -39.03 51.94 41.60
C ARG A 228 -40.15 52.98 41.64
N ALA A 229 -41.14 52.73 42.48
CA ALA A 229 -42.19 53.69 42.74
C ALA A 229 -41.50 55.01 43.13
N ALA A 230 -41.71 56.04 42.32
CA ALA A 230 -41.29 57.39 42.67
C ALA A 230 -42.02 57.76 43.96
N SER A 231 -41.28 57.83 45.07
CA SER A 231 -41.76 58.42 46.31
C SER A 231 -42.13 59.87 46.04
N ARG A 232 -43.43 60.19 46.05
CA ARG A 232 -43.92 61.56 46.13
C ARG A 232 -43.46 62.15 47.46
N PRO A 233 -42.80 63.33 47.49
CA PRO A 233 -42.66 64.07 48.73
C PRO A 233 -44.02 64.68 49.07
N THR A 234 -44.51 64.32 50.26
CA THR A 234 -45.65 64.95 50.91
C THR A 234 -45.10 66.13 51.71
N GLU A 235 -45.33 67.36 51.25
CA GLU A 235 -45.39 68.56 52.09
C GLU A 235 -46.68 69.28 51.64
N GLY A 236 -47.64 69.66 52.48
CA GLY A 236 -47.58 69.96 53.91
C GLY A 236 -48.00 71.43 54.08
N LEU A 237 -49.30 71.64 54.32
CA LEU A 237 -50.03 72.86 54.71
C LEU A 237 -49.76 74.18 53.96
#